data_AF-A0A146KE85-F1
#
_entry.id   AF-A0A146KE85-F1
#
_cell.length_a   1.000
_cell.length_b   1.000
_cell.length_c   1.000
_cell.angle_alpha   90.00
_cell.angle_beta   90.00
_cell.angle_gamma   90.00
#
_symmetry.space_group_name_H-M   'P 1'
#
loop_
_entity.id
_entity.type
_entity.pdbx_description
1 polymer ?
#
loop_
_entity_poly.entity_id
_entity_poly.type
_entity_poly.pdbx_seq_one_letter_code
_entity_poly.pdbx_strand_id
1 'polypeptide(L)'
;HEQNPMIGFLFSLETISCQSSGGKHVDWFYQVKSSRGFAGFYLDTTSRSAFKSVPDLNNINNPVSVTLTDLYQSNKYFVTMFNDDTPTGKGGSQFAHQKGVIAYDLESKTGIYLQHSTPKWPPMLSSGYSYTNDDYGQHFFCVNIDQAQLEVIGHALYVSRPLVYENTFDMNWLSQKAPSLHRAISGSYEKTPTATKQSLKSRAGQVFDMFYKNKQASIDIWGELIAPQKKANMLVETWLRDKKAQPFCDGYKVQMVGTVRFLGSQWNEGSDHSKWGVSEQGSFICTSDINFMKSQEERGGTAVCLDDSSVGGAFKNAIVSLDPDLTCQ
;
A
#
# COMPACT_ATOMS: atom_id res chain seq x y z
N HIS A 1 29.74 4.34 52.85
CA HIS A 1 30.19 3.64 51.64
C HIS A 1 28.97 3.37 50.78
N GLU A 2 29.05 3.84 49.55
CA GLU A 2 27.94 4.13 48.64
C GLU A 2 27.14 2.91 48.21
N GLN A 3 25.82 3.10 48.11
CA GLN A 3 24.92 2.22 47.39
C GLN A 3 25.17 2.37 45.89
N ASN A 4 25.53 1.27 45.25
CA ASN A 4 25.67 1.19 43.80
C ASN A 4 24.27 1.10 43.17
N PRO A 5 23.81 2.06 42.35
CA PRO A 5 22.53 1.93 41.69
C PRO A 5 22.69 0.95 40.51
N MET A 6 21.86 -0.08 40.48
CA MET A 6 21.67 -0.90 39.28
C MET A 6 21.32 0.01 38.11
N ILE A 7 22.20 0.06 37.11
CA ILE A 7 21.89 0.57 35.78
C ILE A 7 20.91 -0.43 35.18
N GLY A 8 19.62 -0.19 35.40
CA GLY A 8 18.56 -0.80 34.61
C GLY A 8 18.71 -0.27 33.19
N PHE A 9 19.22 -1.11 32.28
CA PHE A 9 19.02 -0.89 30.86
C PHE A 9 17.51 -0.89 30.64
N LEU A 10 16.93 0.30 30.43
CA LEU A 10 15.62 0.45 29.82
C LEU A 10 15.74 -0.17 28.43
N PHE A 11 15.42 -1.45 28.31
CA PHE A 11 15.06 -2.01 27.01
C PHE A 11 13.85 -1.20 26.55
N SER A 12 14.07 -0.31 25.58
CA SER A 12 12.97 0.17 24.76
C SER A 12 12.30 -1.08 24.21
N LEU A 13 11.05 -1.33 24.61
CA LEU A 13 10.24 -2.34 23.95
C LEU A 13 10.22 -1.97 22.47
N GLU A 14 10.93 -2.70 21.63
CA GLU A 14 10.85 -2.52 20.18
C GLU A 14 9.39 -2.80 19.79
N THR A 15 8.70 -1.73 19.43
CA THR A 15 7.31 -1.75 18.97
C THR A 15 7.32 -1.78 17.45
N ILE A 16 6.52 -2.67 16.86
CA ILE A 16 6.34 -2.69 15.42
C ILE A 16 5.76 -1.35 14.94
N SER A 17 6.32 -0.84 13.85
CA SER A 17 5.87 0.40 13.22
C SER A 17 6.44 0.55 11.82
N CYS A 18 5.81 1.39 11.01
CA CYS A 18 6.42 2.05 9.89
C CYS A 18 7.59 2.90 10.37
N GLN A 19 8.72 2.78 9.68
CA GLN A 19 9.95 3.46 10.04
C GLN A 19 10.51 4.26 8.87
N SER A 20 11.13 5.40 9.17
CA SER A 20 11.86 6.20 8.20
C SER A 20 13.22 5.59 7.87
N SER A 21 13.94 6.22 6.95
CA SER A 21 15.36 5.89 6.76
C SER A 21 16.12 6.11 8.06
N GLY A 22 16.93 5.12 8.46
CA GLY A 22 17.64 5.09 9.75
C GLY A 22 16.80 4.61 10.95
N GLY A 23 15.61 4.05 10.73
CA GLY A 23 14.87 3.29 11.75
C GLY A 23 14.02 4.10 12.74
N LYS A 24 13.78 5.40 12.47
CA LYS A 24 12.91 6.20 13.34
C LYS A 24 11.44 5.90 13.08
N HIS A 25 10.65 5.71 14.13
CA HIS A 25 9.20 5.52 14.03
C HIS A 25 8.52 6.70 13.32
N VAL A 26 7.71 6.40 12.31
CA VAL A 26 6.82 7.37 11.64
C VAL A 26 5.41 6.79 11.59
N ASP A 27 4.40 7.64 11.67
CA ASP A 27 3.01 7.19 11.72
C ASP A 27 2.51 6.61 10.38
N TRP A 28 3.03 7.12 9.27
CA TRP A 28 2.84 6.56 7.93
C TRP A 28 3.95 7.07 7.00
N PHE A 29 4.15 6.36 5.88
CA PHE A 29 5.01 6.81 4.80
C PHE A 29 4.53 6.36 3.42
N TYR A 30 5.02 7.05 2.39
CA TYR A 30 4.99 6.62 0.99
C TYR A 30 6.42 6.47 0.47
N GLN A 31 6.67 5.40 -0.29
CA GLN A 31 7.92 5.21 -1.02
C GLN A 31 7.63 4.81 -2.47
N VAL A 32 8.32 5.41 -3.42
CA VAL A 32 8.34 5.02 -4.84
C VAL A 32 9.75 4.53 -5.19
N LYS A 33 9.86 3.36 -5.80
CA LYS A 33 11.10 2.85 -6.40
C LYS A 33 11.12 3.21 -7.87
N SER A 34 12.26 3.65 -8.39
CA SER A 34 12.46 3.90 -9.82
C SER A 34 12.30 2.64 -10.66
N SER A 35 11.95 2.82 -11.94
CA SER A 35 12.11 1.77 -12.95
C SER A 35 13.59 1.46 -13.22
N ARG A 36 13.89 0.23 -13.67
CA ARG A 36 15.23 -0.26 -14.05
C ARG A 36 16.34 0.17 -13.09
N GLY A 37 16.15 -0.15 -11.81
CA GLY A 37 17.08 0.20 -10.74
C GLY A 37 16.43 0.19 -9.37
N PHE A 38 17.17 0.69 -8.38
CA PHE A 38 16.79 0.66 -6.98
C PHE A 38 16.71 2.05 -6.33
N ALA A 39 16.74 3.13 -7.11
CA ALA A 39 16.61 4.46 -6.55
C ALA A 39 15.24 4.60 -5.88
N GLY A 40 15.22 4.94 -4.59
CA GLY A 40 14.00 5.13 -3.82
C GLY A 40 13.71 6.61 -3.56
N PHE A 41 12.43 6.96 -3.57
CA PHE A 41 11.90 8.30 -3.30
C PHE A 41 10.86 8.21 -2.20
N TYR A 42 10.95 9.05 -1.18
CA TYR A 42 10.23 8.87 0.07
C TYR A 42 9.56 10.14 0.58
N LEU A 43 8.37 9.97 1.17
CA LEU A 43 7.62 10.97 1.94
C LEU A 43 7.10 10.35 3.23
N ASP A 44 7.00 11.14 4.30
CA ASP A 44 6.44 10.70 5.57
C ASP A 44 5.69 11.82 6.28
N THR A 45 5.25 11.53 7.51
CA THR A 45 4.53 12.47 8.36
C THR A 45 5.27 13.77 8.66
N THR A 46 6.61 13.76 8.60
CA THR A 46 7.51 14.89 8.89
C THR A 46 8.02 15.58 7.62
N SER A 47 7.93 14.90 6.47
CA SER A 47 8.50 15.30 5.18
C SER A 47 7.45 15.11 4.10
N ARG A 48 6.43 15.98 4.10
CA ARG A 48 5.22 15.80 3.28
C ARG A 48 5.30 16.42 1.88
N SER A 49 6.03 17.51 1.72
CA SER A 49 5.94 18.36 0.52
C SER A 49 7.04 18.14 -0.52
N ALA A 50 8.06 17.34 -0.22
CA ALA A 50 9.19 17.11 -1.11
C ALA A 50 9.79 15.72 -0.90
N PHE A 51 9.90 14.96 -2.00
CA PHE A 51 10.51 13.64 -1.98
C PHE A 51 11.97 13.72 -1.55
N LYS A 52 12.39 12.73 -0.77
CA LYS A 52 13.79 12.50 -0.41
C LYS A 52 14.28 11.20 -1.04
N SER A 53 15.55 11.16 -1.42
CA SER A 53 16.18 9.90 -1.83
C SER A 53 16.33 8.99 -0.61
N VAL A 54 16.08 7.70 -0.81
CA VAL A 54 16.38 6.64 0.16
C VAL A 54 17.22 5.55 -0.50
N PRO A 55 17.99 4.76 0.28
CA PRO A 55 18.79 3.66 -0.24
C PRO A 55 17.96 2.58 -0.95
N ASP A 56 18.63 1.61 -1.57
CA ASP A 56 17.95 0.46 -2.17
C ASP A 56 17.16 -0.37 -1.14
N LEU A 57 16.22 -1.17 -1.62
CA LEU A 57 15.32 -1.96 -0.76
C LEU A 57 15.99 -3.10 0.00
N ASN A 58 17.24 -3.47 -0.28
CA ASN A 58 17.99 -4.44 0.53
C ASN A 58 18.87 -3.77 1.59
N ASN A 59 18.98 -2.45 1.56
CA ASN A 59 19.75 -1.70 2.53
C ASN A 59 18.97 -1.59 3.85
N ILE A 60 19.63 -1.90 4.96
CA ILE A 60 19.04 -1.83 6.31
C ILE A 60 18.55 -0.43 6.71
N ASN A 61 18.99 0.62 6.01
CA ASN A 61 18.51 1.99 6.23
C ASN A 61 17.36 2.38 5.29
N ASN A 62 16.87 1.49 4.44
CA ASN A 62 15.68 1.76 3.64
C ASN A 62 14.40 1.66 4.51
N PRO A 63 13.46 2.62 4.41
CA PRO A 63 12.22 2.62 5.18
C PRO A 63 11.42 1.30 5.13
N VAL A 64 11.25 0.71 3.94
CA VAL A 64 10.52 -0.54 3.75
C VAL A 64 11.33 -1.73 4.29
N SER A 65 12.65 -1.75 4.06
CA SER A 65 13.52 -2.81 4.59
C SER A 65 13.45 -2.83 6.11
N VAL A 66 13.76 -1.72 6.76
CA VAL A 66 13.82 -1.64 8.22
C VAL A 66 12.46 -1.91 8.88
N THR A 67 11.35 -1.48 8.24
CA THR A 67 9.99 -1.79 8.71
C THR A 67 9.66 -3.29 8.69
N LEU A 68 10.21 -4.05 7.73
CA LEU A 68 9.84 -5.45 7.52
C LEU A 68 10.88 -6.45 8.03
N THR A 69 12.17 -6.10 8.09
CA THR A 69 13.25 -7.03 8.42
C THR A 69 13.03 -7.70 9.78
N ASP A 70 12.55 -6.97 10.79
CA ASP A 70 12.29 -7.52 12.12
C ASP A 70 11.24 -8.63 12.13
N LEU A 71 10.29 -8.61 11.18
CA LEU A 71 9.28 -9.66 11.02
C LEU A 71 9.90 -11.02 10.69
N TYR A 72 11.05 -11.03 10.02
CA TYR A 72 11.76 -12.24 9.60
C TYR A 72 12.70 -12.79 10.67
N GLN A 73 13.00 -11.99 11.70
CA GLN A 73 13.97 -12.33 12.74
C GLN A 73 13.30 -12.66 14.08
N SER A 74 12.04 -12.27 14.24
CA SER A 74 11.29 -12.38 15.49
C SER A 74 9.98 -13.14 15.31
N ASN A 75 9.68 -14.06 16.22
CA ASN A 75 8.38 -14.71 16.32
C ASN A 75 7.39 -13.93 17.20
N LYS A 76 7.77 -12.73 17.66
CA LYS A 76 6.93 -11.85 18.48
C LYS A 76 5.70 -11.33 17.73
N TYR A 77 5.83 -11.15 16.41
CA TYR A 77 4.82 -10.51 15.59
C TYR A 77 3.89 -11.52 14.93
N PHE A 78 2.60 -11.24 14.98
CA PHE A 78 1.61 -11.90 14.14
C PHE A 78 1.60 -11.24 12.77
N VAL A 79 1.70 -12.01 11.69
CA VAL A 79 1.90 -11.50 10.33
C VAL A 79 0.94 -12.20 9.38
N THR A 80 0.34 -11.43 8.48
CA THR A 80 -0.37 -11.93 7.30
C THR A 80 0.24 -11.28 6.07
N MET A 81 0.58 -12.07 5.05
CA MET A 81 1.02 -11.56 3.75
C MET A 81 0.11 -12.08 2.65
N PHE A 82 -0.18 -11.21 1.69
CA PHE A 82 -1.02 -11.52 0.54
C PHE A 82 -0.45 -10.91 -0.74
N ASN A 83 -0.59 -11.63 -1.85
CA ASN A 83 -0.12 -11.20 -3.17
C ASN A 83 -0.80 -12.07 -4.24
N ASP A 84 -1.29 -11.47 -5.31
CA ASP A 84 -1.93 -12.19 -6.42
C ASP A 84 -0.95 -12.85 -7.41
N ASP A 85 0.34 -12.57 -7.26
CA ASP A 85 1.48 -13.30 -7.83
C ASP A 85 2.46 -13.60 -6.69
N THR A 86 2.22 -14.69 -5.94
CA THR A 86 2.91 -14.99 -4.68
C THR A 86 4.40 -15.30 -4.90
N PRO A 87 5.26 -15.14 -3.88
CA PRO A 87 6.66 -15.59 -3.93
C PRO A 87 6.80 -17.10 -4.22
N THR A 88 5.74 -17.89 -3.98
CA THR A 88 5.68 -19.33 -4.27
C THR A 88 5.21 -19.66 -5.68
N GLY A 89 5.01 -18.64 -6.54
CA GLY A 89 4.57 -18.81 -7.92
C GLY A 89 3.08 -19.14 -8.08
N LYS A 90 2.27 -18.93 -7.04
CA LYS A 90 0.81 -19.10 -7.09
C LYS A 90 0.15 -17.77 -7.46
N GLY A 91 -0.96 -17.86 -8.18
CA GLY A 91 -1.76 -16.69 -8.54
C GLY A 91 -3.10 -17.10 -9.12
N GLY A 92 -3.91 -16.11 -9.51
CA GLY A 92 -5.16 -16.38 -10.21
C GLY A 92 -6.07 -15.15 -10.32
N SER A 93 -6.72 -15.01 -11.47
CA SER A 93 -7.63 -13.88 -11.75
C SER A 93 -8.92 -13.90 -10.93
N GLN A 94 -9.20 -14.99 -10.21
CA GLN A 94 -10.28 -15.07 -9.22
C GLN A 94 -10.00 -14.29 -7.93
N PHE A 95 -8.73 -13.95 -7.67
CA PHE A 95 -8.29 -13.14 -6.54
C PHE A 95 -8.10 -11.68 -6.95
N ALA A 96 -8.23 -10.77 -5.96
CA ALA A 96 -7.94 -9.36 -6.13
C ALA A 96 -6.56 -9.10 -6.73
N HIS A 97 -6.35 -7.96 -7.40
CA HIS A 97 -5.01 -7.52 -7.82
C HIS A 97 -4.18 -6.95 -6.67
N GLN A 98 -4.26 -7.55 -5.49
CA GLN A 98 -3.91 -6.92 -4.23
C GLN A 98 -2.71 -7.56 -3.58
N LYS A 99 -1.86 -6.71 -2.98
CA LYS A 99 -0.63 -7.14 -2.29
C LYS A 99 -0.38 -6.33 -1.04
N GLY A 100 0.13 -6.97 0.00
CA GLY A 100 0.38 -6.28 1.25
C GLY A 100 0.80 -7.17 2.41
N VAL A 101 1.14 -6.49 3.49
CA VAL A 101 1.55 -7.07 4.77
C VAL A 101 0.73 -6.44 5.87
N ILE A 102 0.16 -7.27 6.74
CA ILE A 102 -0.37 -6.86 8.03
C ILE A 102 0.52 -7.49 9.08
N ALA A 103 0.99 -6.71 10.03
CA ALA A 103 1.71 -7.25 11.16
C ALA A 103 1.27 -6.57 12.46
N TYR A 104 1.21 -7.32 13.56
CA TYR A 104 0.70 -6.83 14.84
C TYR A 104 1.43 -7.49 16.02
N ASP A 105 1.76 -6.66 17.01
CA ASP A 105 2.32 -7.07 18.30
C ASP A 105 1.25 -6.97 19.39
N LEU A 106 0.89 -8.11 19.99
CA LEU A 106 -0.09 -8.16 21.07
C LEU A 106 0.39 -7.45 22.34
N GLU A 107 1.70 -7.45 22.61
CA GLU A 107 2.27 -6.90 23.83
C GLU A 107 2.23 -5.37 23.79
N SER A 108 2.83 -4.77 22.77
CA SER A 108 2.82 -3.31 22.59
C SER A 108 1.49 -2.76 22.07
N LYS A 109 0.60 -3.62 21.56
CA LYS A 109 -0.67 -3.26 20.93
C LYS A 109 -0.48 -2.30 19.75
N THR A 110 0.55 -2.57 18.96
CA THR A 110 0.89 -1.82 17.76
C THR A 110 0.96 -2.74 16.56
N GLY A 111 0.68 -2.20 15.38
CA GLY A 111 0.81 -2.93 14.13
C GLY A 111 1.08 -2.01 12.96
N ILE A 112 1.26 -2.64 11.80
CA ILE A 112 1.36 -1.96 10.52
C ILE A 112 0.40 -2.57 9.52
N TYR A 113 -0.04 -1.74 8.60
CA TYR A 113 -0.57 -2.16 7.30
C TYR A 113 0.33 -1.58 6.22
N LEU A 114 0.86 -2.46 5.36
CA LEU A 114 1.69 -2.08 4.22
C LEU A 114 1.03 -2.55 2.92
N GLN A 115 0.72 -1.60 2.03
CA GLN A 115 0.29 -1.84 0.65
C GLN A 115 1.47 -1.67 -0.30
N HIS A 116 1.59 -2.52 -1.32
CA HIS A 116 2.65 -2.39 -2.33
C HIS A 116 2.23 -2.95 -3.69
N SER A 117 3.04 -2.69 -4.73
CA SER A 117 2.79 -3.19 -6.09
C SER A 117 3.72 -4.34 -6.56
N THR A 118 4.74 -4.70 -5.78
CA THR A 118 5.77 -5.68 -6.19
C THR A 118 5.24 -7.12 -6.30
N PRO A 119 5.28 -7.77 -7.49
CA PRO A 119 4.95 -9.20 -7.63
C PRO A 119 6.02 -10.09 -6.97
N LYS A 120 5.62 -11.28 -6.55
CA LYS A 120 6.48 -12.32 -5.94
C LYS A 120 7.24 -11.86 -4.68
N TRP A 121 6.66 -10.91 -3.96
CA TRP A 121 7.24 -10.28 -2.77
C TRP A 121 6.12 -9.88 -1.79
N PRO A 122 6.33 -9.83 -0.47
CA PRO A 122 7.54 -10.25 0.26
C PRO A 122 7.84 -11.76 0.18
N PRO A 123 9.09 -12.22 0.42
CA PRO A 123 9.37 -13.63 0.65
C PRO A 123 8.61 -14.18 1.87
N MET A 124 8.44 -15.50 1.92
CA MET A 124 7.96 -16.21 3.11
C MET A 124 8.82 -15.86 4.33
N LEU A 125 8.24 -15.84 5.53
CA LEU A 125 8.99 -15.49 6.75
C LEU A 125 10.22 -16.39 6.95
N SER A 126 10.08 -17.67 6.64
CA SER A 126 11.15 -18.67 6.72
C SER A 126 12.32 -18.44 5.76
N SER A 127 12.17 -17.58 4.75
CA SER A 127 13.18 -17.32 3.72
C SER A 127 14.08 -16.11 4.04
N GLY A 128 13.73 -15.33 5.06
CA GLY A 128 14.40 -14.06 5.33
C GLY A 128 13.98 -12.94 4.38
N TYR A 129 14.22 -11.70 4.80
CA TYR A 129 13.93 -10.52 3.98
C TYR A 129 14.88 -10.46 2.78
N SER A 130 14.32 -10.24 1.59
CA SER A 130 15.07 -9.88 0.39
C SER A 130 14.16 -9.18 -0.62
N TYR A 131 14.78 -8.39 -1.49
CA TYR A 131 14.10 -7.68 -2.57
C TYR A 131 14.92 -7.75 -3.86
N THR A 132 14.35 -8.28 -4.94
CA THR A 132 15.09 -8.52 -6.20
C THR A 132 14.47 -7.88 -7.44
N ASN A 133 13.35 -7.17 -7.32
CA ASN A 133 12.62 -6.62 -8.48
C ASN A 133 13.09 -5.22 -8.85
N ASP A 134 14.01 -5.11 -9.81
CA ASP A 134 14.56 -3.85 -10.32
C ASP A 134 13.92 -3.35 -11.61
N ASP A 135 13.29 -4.22 -12.38
CA ASP A 135 12.72 -3.94 -13.70
C ASP A 135 11.74 -2.74 -13.74
N TYR A 136 10.78 -2.69 -12.81
CA TYR A 136 9.66 -1.75 -12.87
C TYR A 136 9.66 -0.77 -11.71
N GLY A 137 9.08 0.42 -11.93
CA GLY A 137 8.70 1.30 -10.83
C GLY A 137 7.74 0.60 -9.87
N GLN A 138 7.82 0.89 -8.57
CA GLN A 138 6.94 0.29 -7.56
C GLN A 138 6.57 1.32 -6.50
N HIS A 139 5.38 1.20 -5.91
CA HIS A 139 5.00 1.98 -4.74
C HIS A 139 4.89 1.12 -3.49
N PHE A 140 5.07 1.76 -2.35
CA PHE A 140 4.87 1.21 -1.01
C PHE A 140 4.19 2.29 -0.17
N PHE A 141 3.12 1.92 0.51
CA PHE A 141 2.46 2.74 1.51
C PHE A 141 2.43 1.95 2.82
N CYS A 142 2.86 2.57 3.92
CA CYS A 142 2.80 1.98 5.25
C CYS A 142 2.06 2.91 6.20
N VAL A 143 1.20 2.36 7.05
CA VAL A 143 0.55 3.08 8.15
C VAL A 143 0.59 2.28 9.46
N ASN A 144 0.89 2.97 10.57
CA ASN A 144 0.80 2.41 11.91
C ASN A 144 -0.66 2.28 12.32
N ILE A 145 -1.02 1.10 12.80
CA ILE A 145 -2.39 0.77 13.18
C ILE A 145 -2.48 0.31 14.63
N ASP A 146 -3.64 0.53 15.23
CA ASP A 146 -4.04 -0.13 16.47
C ASP A 146 -4.87 -1.39 16.19
N GLN A 147 -5.24 -2.10 17.26
CA GLN A 147 -6.03 -3.33 17.15
C GLN A 147 -7.36 -3.14 16.40
N ALA A 148 -8.01 -1.99 16.56
CA ALA A 148 -9.33 -1.75 15.99
C ALA A 148 -9.27 -1.69 14.46
N GLN A 149 -8.15 -1.20 13.90
CA GLN A 149 -7.98 -1.16 12.45
C GLN A 149 -7.79 -2.53 11.82
N LEU A 150 -7.44 -3.58 12.59
CA LEU A 150 -7.40 -4.94 12.04
C LEU A 150 -8.77 -5.38 11.50
N GLU A 151 -9.85 -4.98 12.17
CA GLU A 151 -11.21 -5.26 11.68
C GLU A 151 -11.55 -4.43 10.43
N VAL A 152 -11.18 -3.14 10.44
CA VAL A 152 -11.38 -2.24 9.29
C VAL A 152 -10.68 -2.80 8.06
N ILE A 153 -9.38 -3.07 8.16
CA ILE A 153 -8.59 -3.65 7.06
C ILE A 153 -9.15 -5.02 6.69
N GLY A 154 -9.45 -5.86 7.68
CA GLY A 154 -10.03 -7.19 7.49
C GLY A 154 -11.34 -7.18 6.71
N HIS A 155 -12.20 -6.19 6.92
CA HIS A 155 -13.44 -6.04 6.18
C HIS A 155 -13.18 -5.70 4.71
N ALA A 156 -12.24 -4.79 4.43
CA ALA A 156 -11.84 -4.49 3.05
C ALA A 156 -11.27 -5.75 2.36
N LEU A 157 -10.44 -6.54 3.05
CA LEU A 157 -9.87 -7.77 2.51
C LEU A 157 -10.92 -8.88 2.31
N TYR A 158 -11.90 -8.99 3.21
CA TYR A 158 -13.02 -9.92 3.06
C TYR A 158 -13.83 -9.63 1.80
N VAL A 159 -13.99 -8.35 1.45
CA VAL A 159 -14.68 -7.93 0.24
C VAL A 159 -13.79 -8.10 -0.99
N SER A 160 -12.58 -7.55 -0.97
CA SER A 160 -11.69 -7.56 -2.14
C SER A 160 -11.20 -8.97 -2.50
N ARG A 161 -11.04 -9.85 -1.51
CA ARG A 161 -10.60 -11.24 -1.65
C ARG A 161 -9.16 -11.35 -2.21
N PRO A 162 -8.14 -10.91 -1.46
CA PRO A 162 -6.74 -11.11 -1.84
C PRO A 162 -6.33 -12.58 -1.69
N LEU A 163 -5.22 -12.95 -2.31
CA LEU A 163 -4.60 -14.27 -2.13
C LEU A 163 -3.61 -14.23 -0.96
N VAL A 164 -4.04 -14.70 0.21
CA VAL A 164 -3.19 -14.88 1.40
C VAL A 164 -2.27 -16.09 1.18
N TYR A 165 -0.96 -15.91 1.42
CA TYR A 165 0.03 -16.97 1.26
C TYR A 165 0.87 -17.25 2.52
N GLU A 166 0.84 -16.35 3.50
CA GLU A 166 1.50 -16.49 4.79
C GLU A 166 0.58 -15.93 5.88
N ASN A 167 0.41 -16.66 6.98
CA ASN A 167 -0.35 -16.20 8.14
C ASN A 167 0.13 -16.86 9.43
N THR A 168 0.48 -16.05 10.43
CA THR A 168 0.87 -16.51 11.77
C THR A 168 -0.09 -16.10 12.88
N PHE A 169 -1.13 -15.31 12.58
CA PHE A 169 -2.15 -14.90 13.56
C PHE A 169 -2.82 -16.08 14.28
N ASP A 170 -3.03 -15.95 15.60
CA ASP A 170 -3.94 -16.81 16.33
C ASP A 170 -5.38 -16.56 15.85
N MET A 171 -5.93 -17.55 15.15
CA MET A 171 -7.27 -17.47 14.55
C MET A 171 -8.39 -17.38 15.60
N ASN A 172 -8.20 -17.95 16.81
CA ASN A 172 -9.19 -17.81 17.87
C ASN A 172 -9.21 -16.37 18.39
N TRP A 173 -8.04 -15.76 18.58
CA TRP A 173 -7.93 -14.36 18.96
C TRP A 173 -8.52 -13.44 17.87
N LEU A 174 -8.19 -13.67 16.60
CA LEU A 174 -8.74 -12.89 15.49
C LEU A 174 -10.25 -13.00 15.40
N SER A 175 -10.83 -14.18 15.61
CA SER A 175 -12.29 -14.37 15.56
C SER A 175 -13.04 -13.45 16.54
N GLN A 176 -12.40 -13.09 17.66
CA GLN A 176 -12.95 -12.23 18.70
C GLN A 176 -12.62 -10.75 18.51
N LYS A 177 -11.44 -10.42 17.95
CA LYS A 177 -10.92 -9.06 17.90
C LYS A 177 -11.01 -8.39 16.52
N ALA A 178 -10.96 -9.19 15.45
CA ALA A 178 -11.05 -8.76 14.07
C ALA A 178 -11.74 -9.86 13.22
N PRO A 179 -13.04 -10.12 13.47
CA PRO A 179 -13.78 -11.21 12.82
C PRO A 179 -13.79 -11.15 11.28
N SER A 180 -13.75 -9.97 10.67
CA SER A 180 -13.65 -9.85 9.21
C SER A 180 -12.27 -10.24 8.71
N LEU A 181 -11.19 -9.89 9.41
CA LEU A 181 -9.84 -10.33 9.08
C LEU A 181 -9.70 -11.85 9.21
N HIS A 182 -10.25 -12.43 10.28
CA HIS A 182 -10.37 -13.87 10.44
C HIS A 182 -11.04 -14.51 9.22
N ARG A 183 -12.22 -14.01 8.80
CA ARG A 183 -12.94 -14.54 7.64
C ARG A 183 -12.12 -14.45 6.35
N ALA A 184 -11.47 -13.31 6.10
CA ALA A 184 -10.64 -13.10 4.91
C ALA A 184 -9.48 -14.11 4.86
N ILE A 185 -8.76 -14.30 5.97
CA ILE A 185 -7.64 -15.25 6.08
C ILE A 185 -8.11 -16.69 5.95
N SER A 186 -9.28 -17.04 6.51
CA SER A 186 -9.90 -18.36 6.36
C SER A 186 -10.45 -18.64 4.95
N GLY A 187 -10.33 -17.71 4.00
CA GLY A 187 -10.78 -17.88 2.62
C GLY A 187 -12.27 -17.63 2.39
N SER A 188 -13.00 -17.09 3.37
CA SER A 188 -14.35 -16.58 3.18
C SER A 188 -14.31 -15.21 2.49
N TYR A 189 -15.31 -14.91 1.67
CA TYR A 189 -15.36 -13.66 0.91
C TYR A 189 -16.81 -13.20 0.63
N GLU A 190 -16.98 -11.90 0.38
CA GLU A 190 -18.24 -11.30 -0.04
C GLU A 190 -18.54 -11.65 -1.51
N LYS A 191 -19.74 -12.17 -1.77
CA LYS A 191 -20.19 -12.62 -3.10
C LYS A 191 -21.11 -11.63 -3.79
N THR A 192 -21.66 -10.67 -3.05
CA THR A 192 -22.58 -9.64 -3.54
C THR A 192 -21.80 -8.49 -4.14
N PRO A 193 -22.20 -7.91 -5.28
CA PRO A 193 -21.57 -6.71 -5.83
C PRO A 193 -21.37 -5.64 -4.76
N THR A 194 -20.11 -5.32 -4.45
CA THR A 194 -19.77 -4.37 -3.39
C THR A 194 -18.63 -3.47 -3.85
N ALA A 195 -18.86 -2.16 -3.80
CA ALA A 195 -17.87 -1.13 -4.03
C ALA A 195 -18.19 0.06 -3.11
N THR A 196 -17.31 0.34 -2.15
CA THR A 196 -17.55 1.38 -1.14
C THR A 196 -16.23 1.81 -0.50
N LYS A 197 -16.30 2.64 0.54
CA LYS A 197 -15.16 3.04 1.36
C LYS A 197 -15.46 2.98 2.85
N GLN A 198 -14.39 2.96 3.63
CA GLN A 198 -14.43 3.16 5.08
C GLN A 198 -13.23 4.00 5.53
N SER A 199 -13.25 4.47 6.77
CA SER A 199 -12.15 5.23 7.35
C SER A 199 -11.11 4.30 7.98
N LEU A 200 -9.90 4.32 7.45
CA LEU A 200 -8.71 3.74 8.09
C LEU A 200 -8.02 4.84 8.90
N LYS A 201 -7.74 4.60 10.17
CA LYS A 201 -7.13 5.59 11.06
C LYS A 201 -5.76 5.12 11.55
N SER A 202 -4.75 5.96 11.42
CA SER A 202 -3.44 5.68 11.99
C SER A 202 -3.43 5.82 13.51
N ARG A 203 -2.36 5.34 14.17
CA ARG A 203 -2.18 5.51 15.62
C ARG A 203 -2.06 6.96 16.05
N ALA A 204 -1.41 7.82 15.27
CA ALA A 204 -1.34 9.26 15.55
C ALA A 204 -2.63 10.01 15.16
N GLY A 205 -3.63 9.30 14.61
CA GLY A 205 -4.96 9.81 14.35
C GLY A 205 -5.17 10.40 12.96
N GLN A 206 -4.21 10.26 12.05
CA GLN A 206 -4.42 10.57 10.63
C GLN A 206 -5.51 9.65 10.08
N VAL A 207 -6.49 10.24 9.39
CA VAL A 207 -7.56 9.50 8.73
C VAL A 207 -7.23 9.36 7.25
N PHE A 208 -7.47 8.16 6.73
CA PHE A 208 -7.40 7.79 5.33
C PHE A 208 -8.75 7.26 4.87
N ASP A 209 -9.12 7.54 3.63
CA ASP A 209 -10.24 6.85 3.00
C ASP A 209 -9.72 5.55 2.37
N MET A 210 -10.15 4.40 2.90
CA MET A 210 -9.87 3.08 2.34
C MET A 210 -11.04 2.65 1.47
N PHE A 211 -10.89 2.80 0.16
CA PHE A 211 -11.80 2.31 -0.86
C PHE A 211 -11.55 0.83 -1.14
N TYR A 212 -12.60 0.08 -1.44
CA TYR A 212 -12.49 -1.32 -1.79
C TYR A 212 -13.66 -1.77 -2.65
N LYS A 213 -13.39 -2.73 -3.53
CA LYS A 213 -14.41 -3.41 -4.33
C LYS A 213 -14.13 -4.89 -4.45
N ASN A 214 -15.16 -5.66 -4.75
CA ASN A 214 -15.02 -7.05 -5.20
C ASN A 214 -15.19 -7.19 -6.72
N LYS A 215 -14.90 -8.39 -7.22
CA LYS A 215 -15.06 -8.74 -8.64
C LYS A 215 -16.49 -8.51 -9.14
N GLN A 216 -17.49 -8.79 -8.31
CA GLN A 216 -18.90 -8.73 -8.70
C GLN A 216 -19.41 -7.31 -8.90
N ALA A 217 -18.76 -6.30 -8.32
CA ALA A 217 -19.08 -4.89 -8.59
C ALA A 217 -18.86 -4.52 -10.07
N SER A 218 -17.82 -5.08 -10.70
CA SER A 218 -17.50 -4.86 -12.12
C SER A 218 -17.44 -3.38 -12.54
N ILE A 219 -16.86 -2.53 -11.69
CA ILE A 219 -16.68 -1.09 -11.95
C ILE A 219 -15.20 -0.71 -12.04
N ASP A 220 -14.89 0.42 -12.67
CA ASP A 220 -13.61 1.10 -12.53
C ASP A 220 -13.52 1.78 -11.16
N ILE A 221 -12.55 1.35 -10.33
CA ILE A 221 -12.37 1.91 -8.99
C ILE A 221 -11.96 3.39 -9.03
N TRP A 222 -11.27 3.83 -10.08
CA TRP A 222 -10.79 5.21 -10.18
C TRP A 222 -11.93 6.13 -10.61
N GLY A 223 -12.55 5.86 -11.76
CA GLY A 223 -13.59 6.68 -12.37
C GLY A 223 -14.97 6.57 -11.73
N GLU A 224 -15.39 5.36 -11.33
CA GLU A 224 -16.76 5.12 -10.85
C GLU A 224 -16.87 5.11 -9.31
N LEU A 225 -15.74 5.04 -8.59
CA LEU A 225 -15.75 5.06 -7.12
C LEU A 225 -14.95 6.21 -6.52
N ILE A 226 -13.64 6.31 -6.74
CA ILE A 226 -12.80 7.28 -6.04
C ILE A 226 -13.11 8.72 -6.50
N ALA A 227 -13.03 9.01 -7.79
CA ALA A 227 -13.22 10.38 -8.30
C ALA A 227 -14.60 10.97 -7.93
N PRO A 228 -15.73 10.24 -8.04
CA PRO A 228 -17.04 10.74 -7.62
C PRO A 228 -17.15 10.97 -6.10
N GLN A 229 -16.58 10.06 -5.29
CA GLN A 229 -16.62 10.17 -3.84
C GLN A 229 -15.73 11.30 -3.31
N LYS A 230 -14.59 11.53 -3.97
CA LYS A 230 -13.66 12.63 -3.67
C LYS A 230 -14.06 13.95 -4.35
N LYS A 231 -15.00 13.90 -5.29
CA LYS A 231 -15.49 15.04 -6.08
C LYS A 231 -14.37 15.79 -6.79
N ALA A 232 -13.44 15.06 -7.39
CA ALA A 232 -12.29 15.64 -8.07
C ALA A 232 -11.89 14.83 -9.29
N ASN A 233 -11.39 15.53 -10.30
CA ASN A 233 -10.65 14.90 -11.38
C ASN A 233 -9.32 14.35 -10.86
N MET A 234 -8.82 13.30 -11.49
CA MET A 234 -7.62 12.59 -11.06
C MET A 234 -6.65 12.34 -12.22
N LEU A 235 -5.36 12.34 -11.87
CA LEU A 235 -4.25 11.89 -12.70
C LEU A 235 -3.71 10.60 -12.10
N VAL A 236 -3.72 9.50 -12.85
CA VAL A 236 -3.38 8.16 -12.35
C VAL A 236 -2.14 7.59 -13.05
N GLU A 237 -1.15 7.19 -12.28
CA GLU A 237 0.01 6.41 -12.71
C GLU A 237 -0.29 4.94 -12.41
N THR A 238 -0.42 4.12 -13.44
CA THR A 238 -0.66 2.68 -13.32
C THR A 238 0.01 1.92 -14.45
N TRP A 239 0.19 0.62 -14.29
CA TRP A 239 0.79 -0.18 -15.36
C TRP A 239 -0.15 -0.35 -16.56
N LEU A 240 0.24 0.18 -17.72
CA LEU A 240 -0.50 0.02 -18.97
C LEU A 240 0.04 -1.14 -19.81
N ARG A 241 -0.76 -2.21 -19.93
CA ARG A 241 -0.52 -3.30 -20.89
C ARG A 241 -1.63 -3.48 -21.91
N ASP A 242 -2.77 -2.83 -21.69
CA ASP A 242 -3.95 -3.01 -22.51
C ASP A 242 -4.12 -1.87 -23.50
N LYS A 243 -4.05 -2.17 -24.79
CA LYS A 243 -4.33 -1.21 -25.88
C LYS A 243 -5.79 -0.73 -25.89
N LYS A 244 -6.67 -1.34 -25.10
CA LYS A 244 -8.08 -0.97 -24.94
C LYS A 244 -8.35 -0.09 -23.72
N ALA A 245 -7.34 0.28 -22.93
CA ALA A 245 -7.54 1.29 -21.90
C ALA A 245 -8.11 2.56 -22.53
N GLN A 246 -8.98 3.25 -21.80
CA GLN A 246 -9.59 4.49 -22.22
C GLN A 246 -9.60 5.43 -21.00
N PRO A 247 -9.50 6.75 -21.21
CA PRO A 247 -9.71 7.69 -20.11
C PRO A 247 -11.16 7.59 -19.60
N PHE A 248 -11.38 7.96 -18.34
CA PHE A 248 -12.71 8.03 -17.78
C PHE A 248 -13.18 9.48 -17.84
N CYS A 249 -14.26 9.75 -18.57
CA CYS A 249 -14.72 11.11 -18.89
C CYS A 249 -16.23 11.27 -18.64
N ASP A 250 -16.75 10.70 -17.55
CA ASP A 250 -18.16 10.80 -17.17
C ASP A 250 -18.31 11.46 -15.79
N GLY A 251 -18.80 12.70 -15.76
CA GLY A 251 -18.93 13.53 -14.56
C GLY A 251 -17.58 14.07 -14.03
N TYR A 252 -16.62 13.19 -13.77
CA TYR A 252 -15.24 13.52 -13.41
C TYR A 252 -14.27 12.92 -14.43
N LYS A 253 -13.11 13.56 -14.58
CA LYS A 253 -12.02 13.09 -15.45
C LYS A 253 -11.05 12.24 -14.65
N VAL A 254 -10.77 11.03 -15.12
CA VAL A 254 -9.60 10.25 -14.70
C VAL A 254 -8.72 10.03 -15.92
N GLN A 255 -7.54 10.63 -15.85
CA GLN A 255 -6.58 10.67 -16.96
C GLN A 255 -5.27 10.02 -16.55
N MET A 256 -4.60 9.41 -17.52
CA MET A 256 -3.39 8.65 -17.23
C MET A 256 -2.15 9.52 -17.27
N VAL A 257 -1.27 9.31 -16.30
CA VAL A 257 0.11 9.82 -16.32
C VAL A 257 0.91 8.98 -17.32
N GLY A 258 1.70 9.64 -18.17
CA GLY A 258 2.57 8.99 -19.16
C GLY A 258 4.07 9.12 -18.84
N THR A 259 4.48 10.10 -18.03
CA THR A 259 5.88 10.14 -17.59
C THR A 259 5.96 10.79 -16.24
N VAL A 260 6.77 10.18 -15.38
CA VAL A 260 7.09 10.68 -14.04
C VAL A 260 8.56 10.96 -13.89
N ARG A 261 8.90 11.94 -13.07
CA ARG A 261 10.28 12.26 -12.70
C ARG A 261 10.37 12.55 -11.20
N PHE A 262 11.13 11.71 -10.50
CA PHE A 262 11.44 11.87 -9.09
C PHE A 262 12.94 12.13 -8.93
N LEU A 263 13.31 13.28 -8.39
CA LEU A 263 14.70 13.68 -8.09
C LEU A 263 15.71 13.39 -9.22
N GLY A 264 15.30 13.64 -10.47
CA GLY A 264 16.14 13.45 -11.67
C GLY A 264 16.02 12.07 -12.33
N SER A 265 15.48 11.06 -11.64
CA SER A 265 15.13 9.77 -12.25
C SER A 265 13.78 9.86 -12.95
N GLN A 266 13.72 9.45 -14.21
CA GLN A 266 12.52 9.53 -15.05
C GLN A 266 12.23 8.20 -15.72
N TRP A 267 10.95 7.83 -15.79
CA TRP A 267 10.47 6.68 -16.54
C TRP A 267 9.02 6.89 -16.99
N ASN A 268 8.54 5.99 -17.84
CA ASN A 268 7.20 5.99 -18.40
C ASN A 268 6.31 4.92 -17.75
N GLU A 269 5.01 5.05 -17.95
CA GLU A 269 3.95 4.19 -17.44
C GLU A 269 4.13 2.72 -17.85
N GLY A 270 4.64 2.46 -19.07
CA GLY A 270 4.93 1.10 -19.54
C GLY A 270 6.00 0.36 -18.72
N SER A 271 6.83 1.11 -17.98
CA SER A 271 7.89 0.58 -17.11
C SER A 271 7.61 0.83 -15.61
N ASP A 272 6.37 1.13 -15.24
CA ASP A 272 5.94 1.35 -13.86
C ASP A 272 4.81 0.37 -13.44
N HIS A 273 4.97 -0.31 -12.31
CA HIS A 273 3.93 -1.12 -11.69
C HIS A 273 3.22 -0.41 -10.52
N SER A 274 3.74 0.76 -10.13
CA SER A 274 3.10 1.65 -9.16
C SER A 274 1.67 1.92 -9.59
N LYS A 275 0.82 2.14 -8.60
CA LYS A 275 -0.60 2.41 -8.80
C LYS A 275 -0.96 3.49 -7.83
N TRP A 276 -0.85 4.73 -8.28
CA TRP A 276 -1.22 5.87 -7.48
C TRP A 276 -1.96 6.89 -8.32
N GLY A 277 -2.83 7.64 -7.67
CA GLY A 277 -3.66 8.65 -8.30
C GLY A 277 -3.69 9.90 -7.46
N VAL A 278 -3.46 11.04 -8.08
CA VAL A 278 -3.50 12.34 -7.42
C VAL A 278 -4.63 13.17 -8.01
N SER A 279 -5.33 13.92 -7.18
CA SER A 279 -6.28 14.92 -7.72
C SER A 279 -5.57 15.90 -8.65
N GLU A 280 -6.26 16.39 -9.68
CA GLU A 280 -5.71 17.42 -10.57
C GLU A 280 -5.29 18.69 -9.82
N GLN A 281 -5.92 19.01 -8.69
CA GLN A 281 -5.55 20.14 -7.83
C GLN A 281 -4.42 19.83 -6.85
N GLY A 282 -4.01 18.55 -6.70
CA GLY A 282 -3.03 18.11 -5.72
C GLY A 282 -3.53 18.12 -4.28
N SER A 283 -4.85 18.15 -4.05
CA SER A 283 -5.48 18.16 -2.72
C SER A 283 -5.44 16.82 -1.99
N PHE A 284 -5.37 15.70 -2.72
CA PHE A 284 -5.20 14.36 -2.16
C PHE A 284 -4.40 13.43 -3.09
N ILE A 285 -3.91 12.35 -2.52
CA ILE A 285 -3.21 11.24 -3.17
C ILE A 285 -3.86 9.92 -2.73
N CYS A 286 -3.93 8.95 -3.63
CA CYS A 286 -4.34 7.58 -3.36
C CYS A 286 -3.26 6.61 -3.86
N THR A 287 -2.94 5.58 -3.09
CA THR A 287 -2.28 4.37 -3.59
C THR A 287 -3.32 3.28 -3.80
N SER A 288 -3.11 2.36 -4.74
CA SER A 288 -4.09 1.32 -5.06
C SER A 288 -3.45 -0.01 -5.44
N ASP A 289 -4.24 -1.06 -5.33
CA ASP A 289 -3.98 -2.38 -5.85
C ASP A 289 -4.33 -2.51 -7.35
N ILE A 290 -5.18 -1.63 -7.88
CA ILE A 290 -5.85 -1.80 -9.17
C ILE A 290 -5.24 -0.89 -10.25
N ASN A 291 -4.84 -1.47 -11.38
CA ASN A 291 -4.45 -0.67 -12.56
C ASN A 291 -5.68 -0.01 -13.21
N PHE A 292 -5.45 1.07 -13.93
CA PHE A 292 -6.47 1.76 -14.73
C PHE A 292 -6.67 1.06 -16.07
N MET A 293 -7.19 -0.18 -16.04
CA MET A 293 -7.48 -0.99 -17.22
C MET A 293 -8.83 -1.69 -17.07
N LYS A 294 -9.56 -1.80 -18.19
CA LYS A 294 -10.88 -2.48 -18.25
C LYS A 294 -10.85 -3.91 -17.70
N SER A 295 -9.77 -4.65 -17.97
CA SER A 295 -9.58 -6.01 -17.43
C SER A 295 -9.55 -6.08 -15.89
N GLN A 296 -9.34 -4.95 -15.20
CA GLN A 296 -9.35 -4.89 -13.74
C GLN A 296 -10.73 -4.54 -13.16
N GLU A 297 -11.72 -4.18 -13.98
CA GLU A 297 -13.12 -3.97 -13.52
C GLU A 297 -13.65 -5.24 -12.84
N GLU A 298 -13.34 -6.41 -13.41
CA GLU A 298 -13.72 -7.73 -12.90
C GLU A 298 -12.73 -8.32 -11.88
N ARG A 299 -11.95 -7.49 -11.18
CA ARG A 299 -11.07 -7.92 -10.08
C ARG A 299 -11.37 -7.12 -8.83
N GLY A 300 -11.23 -7.75 -7.68
CA GLY A 300 -11.25 -7.04 -6.40
C GLY A 300 -9.95 -6.28 -6.15
N GLY A 301 -9.98 -5.34 -5.21
CA GLY A 301 -8.80 -4.60 -4.77
C GLY A 301 -9.18 -3.41 -3.90
N THR A 302 -8.16 -2.72 -3.40
CA THR A 302 -8.32 -1.57 -2.51
C THR A 302 -7.56 -0.35 -3.00
N ALA A 303 -7.94 0.82 -2.50
CA ALA A 303 -7.16 2.05 -2.62
C ALA A 303 -7.19 2.81 -1.29
N VAL A 304 -6.07 3.40 -0.90
CA VAL A 304 -5.94 4.19 0.34
C VAL A 304 -5.61 5.62 -0.02
N CYS A 305 -6.51 6.54 0.30
CA CYS A 305 -6.39 7.95 -0.02
C CYS A 305 -6.11 8.80 1.22
N LEU A 306 -5.14 9.70 1.09
CA LEU A 306 -4.79 10.72 2.08
C LEU A 306 -5.17 12.10 1.55
N ASP A 307 -6.06 12.78 2.27
CA ASP A 307 -6.39 14.18 2.02
C ASP A 307 -5.31 15.08 2.65
N ASP A 308 -4.23 15.31 1.91
CA ASP A 308 -3.13 16.19 2.28
C ASP A 308 -2.56 16.87 1.04
N SER A 309 -2.72 18.19 0.96
CA SER A 309 -2.29 18.99 -0.19
C SER A 309 -0.78 19.08 -0.35
N SER A 310 -0.01 18.88 0.73
CA SER A 310 1.45 18.83 0.64
C SER A 310 1.90 17.54 -0.02
N VAL A 311 1.35 16.40 0.41
CA VAL A 311 1.66 15.09 -0.17
C VAL A 311 1.11 14.97 -1.59
N GLY A 312 -0.15 15.34 -1.80
CA GLY A 312 -0.78 15.37 -3.12
C GLY A 312 -0.01 16.29 -4.08
N GLY A 313 0.36 17.50 -3.63
CA GLY A 313 1.22 18.40 -4.39
C GLY A 313 2.56 17.79 -4.77
N ALA A 314 3.21 17.06 -3.87
CA ALA A 314 4.49 16.40 -4.15
C ALA A 314 4.38 15.34 -5.26
N PHE A 315 3.34 14.49 -5.22
CA PHE A 315 3.07 13.51 -6.28
C PHE A 315 2.70 14.17 -7.61
N LYS A 316 1.85 15.21 -7.57
CA LYS A 316 1.48 15.97 -8.77
C LYS A 316 2.71 16.59 -9.44
N ASN A 317 3.64 17.14 -8.66
CA ASN A 317 4.88 17.74 -9.18
C ASN A 317 5.85 16.72 -9.78
N ALA A 318 5.68 15.43 -9.50
CA ALA A 318 6.47 14.37 -10.13
C ALA A 318 5.96 14.02 -11.54
N ILE A 319 4.76 14.48 -11.94
CA ILE A 319 4.21 14.22 -13.27
C ILE A 319 4.88 15.14 -14.29
N VAL A 320 5.48 14.54 -15.32
CA VAL A 320 6.11 15.26 -16.44
C VAL A 320 5.12 15.43 -17.60
N SER A 321 4.36 14.39 -17.90
CA SER A 321 3.35 14.42 -18.98
C SER A 321 2.24 13.41 -18.71
N LEU A 322 1.08 13.66 -19.32
CA LEU A 322 0.01 12.69 -19.43
C LEU A 322 0.24 11.78 -20.65
N ASP A 323 -0.35 10.60 -20.62
CA ASP A 323 -0.44 9.76 -21.81
C ASP A 323 -1.43 10.40 -22.80
N PRO A 324 -0.99 10.80 -24.01
CA PRO A 324 -1.82 11.52 -24.95
C PRO A 324 -3.05 10.73 -25.40
N ASP A 325 -2.96 9.40 -25.44
CA ASP A 325 -4.05 8.52 -25.89
C ASP A 325 -5.08 8.26 -24.77
N LEU A 326 -4.73 8.59 -23.52
CA LEU A 326 -5.54 8.38 -22.32
C LEU A 326 -5.85 9.70 -21.60
N THR A 327 -6.20 10.72 -22.40
CA THR A 327 -6.70 12.00 -21.95
C THR A 327 -8.13 12.25 -22.43
N CYS A 328 -8.97 12.84 -21.58
CA CYS A 328 -10.30 13.28 -21.98
C CYS A 328 -10.18 14.46 -22.94
N GLN A 329 -10.75 14.32 -24.14
CA GLN A 329 -10.82 15.39 -25.15
C GLN A 329 -11.80 16.49 -24.76
#